data_AF-A0A953RC98-F1
#
_entry.id   AF-A0A953RC98-F1
#
_cell.length_a   1.000
_cell.length_b   1.000
_cell.length_c   1.000
_cell.angle_alpha   90.00
_cell.angle_beta   90.00
_cell.angle_gamma   90.00
#
_symmetry.space_group_name_H-M   'P 1'
#
loop_
_entity.id
_entity.type
_entity.pdbx_description
1 polymer ?
#
loop_
_entity_poly.entity_id
_entity_poly.type
_entity_poly.pdbx_seq_one_letter_code
_entity_poly.pdbx_strand_id
1 'polypeptide(L)'
;MIDNTPPVVTVGTVRYSGGTAQVEFDAADAASPLRHCEYSLDAAGWVPVAAADGVIDSLREKFVLDLTSLAPGDHLLVLRAADSANNSGLAKVVLK
;
A
#
# COMPACT_ATOMS: atom_id res chain seq x y z
N MET A 1 -23.30 -8.37 -11.51
CA MET A 1 -22.01 -9.01 -11.79
C MET A 1 -21.29 -9.09 -10.45
N ILE A 2 -20.81 -10.26 -10.04
CA ILE A 2 -20.01 -10.43 -8.82
C ILE A 2 -18.56 -10.37 -9.26
N ASP A 3 -17.79 -9.46 -8.68
CA ASP A 3 -16.35 -9.37 -8.88
C ASP A 3 -15.64 -10.17 -7.78
N ASN A 4 -14.79 -11.11 -8.17
CA ASN A 4 -13.99 -11.93 -7.26
C ASN A 4 -12.49 -11.69 -7.46
N THR A 5 -12.13 -10.60 -8.14
CA THR A 5 -10.73 -10.25 -8.41
C THR A 5 -10.22 -9.41 -7.25
N PRO A 6 -9.20 -9.85 -6.50
CA PRO A 6 -8.57 -8.97 -5.53
C PRO A 6 -7.72 -7.92 -6.24
N PRO A 7 -7.61 -6.71 -5.66
CA PRO A 7 -6.73 -5.69 -6.20
C PRO A 7 -5.28 -6.18 -6.22
N VAL A 8 -4.53 -5.81 -7.25
CA VAL A 8 -3.09 -6.07 -7.37
C VAL A 8 -2.35 -4.86 -6.83
N VAL A 9 -1.49 -5.06 -5.83
CA VAL A 9 -0.63 -4.02 -5.28
C VAL A 9 0.76 -4.15 -5.90
N THR A 10 1.20 -3.13 -6.62
CA THR A 10 2.48 -3.07 -7.32
C THR A 10 3.40 -2.07 -6.64
N VAL A 11 4.53 -2.53 -6.13
CA VAL A 11 5.53 -1.66 -5.50
C VAL A 11 6.42 -1.08 -6.59
N GLY A 12 6.52 0.24 -6.63
CA GLY A 12 7.37 0.98 -7.53
C GLY A 12 8.69 1.36 -6.87
N THR A 13 8.91 2.66 -6.72
CA THR A 13 10.16 3.20 -6.19
C THR A 13 10.22 3.05 -4.67
N VAL A 14 11.30 2.45 -4.17
CA VAL A 14 11.63 2.45 -2.74
C VAL A 14 12.92 3.22 -2.54
N ARG A 15 12.86 4.32 -1.78
CA ARG A 15 14.02 5.12 -1.40
C ARG A 15 14.21 5.02 0.10
N TYR A 16 15.35 4.50 0.53
CA TYR A 16 15.74 4.45 1.93
C TYR A 16 16.92 5.40 2.17
N SER A 17 16.84 6.23 3.21
CA SER A 17 17.89 7.17 3.58
C SER A 17 17.89 7.44 5.09
N GLY A 18 18.91 6.97 5.80
CA GLY A 18 19.21 7.42 7.17
C GLY A 18 18.05 7.30 8.18
N GLY A 19 17.25 6.24 8.11
CA GLY A 19 16.08 6.04 8.99
C GLY A 19 14.76 6.61 8.46
N THR A 20 14.72 7.06 7.20
CA THR A 20 13.48 7.34 6.48
C THR A 20 13.34 6.43 5.26
N ALA A 21 12.12 6.02 4.95
CA ALA A 21 11.80 5.28 3.74
C ALA A 21 10.64 5.94 3.02
N GLN A 22 10.82 6.26 1.75
CA GLN A 22 9.74 6.65 0.86
C GLN A 22 9.44 5.48 -0.08
N VAL A 23 8.20 5.01 -0.03
CA VAL A 23 7.70 3.90 -0.84
C VAL A 23 6.58 4.40 -1.73
N GLU A 24 6.84 4.43 -3.02
CA GLU A 24 5.83 4.68 -4.05
C GLU A 24 5.27 3.34 -4.52
N PHE A 25 3.95 3.23 -4.53
CA PHE A 25 3.28 2.02 -5.00
C PHE A 25 1.93 2.37 -5.62
N ASP A 26 1.42 1.48 -6.46
CA ASP A 26 0.08 1.57 -7.00
C ASP A 26 -0.73 0.33 -6.61
N ALA A 27 -2.05 0.51 -6.53
CA ALA A 27 -2.96 -0.61 -6.46
C ALA A 27 -3.95 -0.48 -7.62
N ALA A 28 -4.33 -1.61 -8.21
CA ALA A 28 -5.32 -1.63 -9.28
C ALA A 28 -6.21 -2.86 -9.19
N ASP A 29 -7.50 -2.65 -9.41
CA ASP A 29 -8.47 -3.72 -9.61
C ASP A 29 -9.15 -3.59 -10.98
N ALA A 30 -9.62 -4.72 -11.51
CA ALA A 30 -10.16 -4.80 -12.86
C ALA A 30 -11.64 -4.42 -12.97
N ALA A 31 -12.43 -4.59 -11.90
CA ALA A 31 -13.88 -4.49 -11.99
C ALA A 31 -14.54 -3.69 -10.86
N SER A 32 -13.81 -3.33 -9.80
CA SER A 32 -14.32 -2.54 -8.69
C SER A 32 -13.33 -1.46 -8.23
N PRO A 33 -13.80 -0.25 -7.90
CA PRO A 33 -12.93 0.82 -7.43
C PRO A 33 -12.35 0.46 -6.06
N LEU A 34 -11.13 0.93 -5.83
CA LEU A 34 -10.47 0.83 -4.55
C LEU A 34 -11.21 1.68 -3.51
N ARG A 35 -11.16 1.25 -2.25
CA ARG A 35 -11.81 1.95 -1.13
C ARG A 35 -10.91 2.15 0.06
N HIS A 36 -9.97 1.25 0.27
CA HIS A 36 -9.11 1.30 1.43
C HIS A 36 -7.69 0.91 1.07
N CYS A 37 -6.72 1.61 1.64
CA CYS A 37 -5.32 1.23 1.56
C CYS A 37 -4.68 1.42 2.93
N GLU A 38 -3.90 0.45 3.35
CA GLU A 38 -3.24 0.43 4.64
C GLU A 38 -1.85 -0.18 4.52
N TYR A 39 -1.00 0.16 5.47
CA TYR A 39 0.28 -0.50 5.66
C TYR A 39 0.44 -1.02 7.07
N SER A 40 1.29 -2.03 7.22
CA SER A 40 1.78 -2.52 8.51
C SER A 40 3.31 -2.61 8.42
N LEU A 41 3.98 -1.97 9.36
CA LEU A 41 5.44 -1.99 9.48
C LEU A 41 5.81 -2.93 10.63
N ASP A 42 6.69 -3.90 10.38
CA ASP A 42 7.17 -4.90 11.36
C ASP A 42 6.05 -5.63 12.10
N ALA A 43 4.97 -5.95 11.39
CA ALA A 43 3.78 -6.56 11.94
C ALA A 43 3.10 -5.74 13.07
N ALA A 44 3.32 -4.42 13.09
CA ALA A 44 2.53 -3.48 13.88
C ALA A 44 1.09 -3.39 13.37
N GLY A 45 0.28 -2.55 14.04
CA GLY A 45 -1.09 -2.27 13.62
C GLY A 45 -1.18 -1.75 12.18
N TRP A 46 -2.34 -1.95 11.55
CA TRP A 46 -2.63 -1.40 10.24
C TRP A 46 -2.85 0.10 10.33
N VAL A 47 -2.16 0.85 9.49
CA VAL A 47 -2.23 2.31 9.41
C VAL A 47 -2.74 2.69 8.01
N PRO A 48 -3.78 3.53 7.90
CA PRO A 48 -4.32 3.94 6.60
C PRO A 48 -3.31 4.77 5.80
N VAL A 49 -3.32 4.57 4.48
CA VAL A 49 -2.55 5.33 3.50
C VAL A 49 -3.52 6.09 2.61
N ALA A 50 -3.30 7.40 2.45
CA ALA A 50 -4.07 8.22 1.53
C ALA A 50 -3.57 8.02 0.09
N ALA A 51 -4.49 8.05 -0.87
CA ALA A 51 -4.12 8.14 -2.28
C ALA A 51 -3.36 9.45 -2.56
N ALA A 52 -2.54 9.45 -3.60
CA ALA A 52 -1.71 10.57 -4.00
C ALA A 52 -2.53 11.80 -4.44
N ASP A 53 -3.77 11.60 -4.88
CA ASP A 53 -4.74 12.65 -5.19
C ASP A 53 -5.68 13.01 -4.01
N GLY A 54 -5.55 12.28 -2.89
CA GLY A 54 -6.26 12.51 -1.64
C GLY A 54 -7.53 11.68 -1.44
N VAL A 55 -8.00 10.91 -2.43
CA VAL A 55 -9.24 10.13 -2.33
C VAL A 55 -9.06 8.76 -2.98
N ILE A 56 -9.52 7.69 -2.33
CA ILE A 56 -9.50 6.34 -2.89
C ILE A 56 -10.87 6.05 -3.50
N ASP A 57 -11.03 6.26 -4.80
CA ASP A 57 -12.31 6.05 -5.50
C ASP A 57 -12.19 5.52 -6.94
N SER A 58 -10.97 5.28 -7.42
CA SER A 58 -10.69 4.82 -8.77
C SER A 58 -10.33 3.33 -8.83
N LEU A 59 -10.41 2.75 -10.05
CA LEU A 59 -9.96 1.38 -10.33
C LEU A 59 -8.44 1.22 -10.14
N ARG A 60 -7.69 2.31 -10.28
CA ARG A 60 -6.26 2.36 -10.03
C ARG A 60 -5.96 3.58 -9.18
N GLU A 61 -5.23 3.37 -8.11
CA GLU A 61 -4.80 4.40 -7.19
C GLU A 61 -3.30 4.37 -7.03
N LYS A 62 -2.72 5.56 -6.85
CA LYS A 62 -1.29 5.71 -6.55
C LYS A 62 -1.14 6.14 -5.10
N PHE A 63 -0.12 5.63 -4.46
CA PHE A 63 0.17 5.90 -3.05
C PHE A 63 1.63 6.27 -2.88
N VAL A 64 1.87 7.22 -1.99
CA VAL A 64 3.21 7.58 -1.52
C VAL A 64 3.19 7.44 -0.02
N LEU A 65 4.03 6.52 0.48
CA LEU A 65 4.18 6.28 1.90
C LEU A 65 5.56 6.75 2.36
N ASP A 66 5.57 7.75 3.22
CA ASP A 66 6.76 8.25 3.87
C ASP A 66 6.82 7.72 5.31
N LEU A 67 7.76 6.82 5.56
CA LEU A 67 8.10 6.31 6.88
C LEU A 67 9.26 7.11 7.45
N THR A 68 9.13 7.56 8.69
CA THR A 68 10.17 8.28 9.41
C THR A 68 10.52 7.54 10.70
N SER A 69 11.72 7.82 11.24
CA SER A 69 12.20 7.23 12.50
C SER A 69 12.29 5.70 12.49
N LEU A 70 12.65 5.11 11.33
CA LEU A 70 13.00 3.70 11.22
C LEU A 70 14.29 3.42 12.00
N ALA A 71 14.28 2.33 12.75
CA ALA A 71 15.46 1.89 13.46
C ALA A 71 16.51 1.35 12.47
N PRO A 72 17.79 1.25 12.86
CA PRO A 72 18.75 0.53 12.03
C PRO A 72 18.39 -0.96 11.94
N GLY A 73 18.19 -1.48 10.73
CA GLY A 73 17.94 -2.90 10.49
C GLY A 73 17.02 -3.17 9.30
N ASP A 74 16.72 -4.46 9.10
CA ASP A 74 15.71 -4.89 8.12
C ASP A 74 14.31 -4.61 8.69
N HIS A 75 13.49 -3.88 7.94
CA HIS A 75 12.09 -3.63 8.27
C HIS A 75 11.16 -4.31 7.27
N LEU A 76 10.11 -4.97 7.75
CA LEU A 76 9.10 -5.60 6.90
C LEU A 76 7.90 -4.67 6.76
N LEU A 77 7.73 -4.10 5.57
CA LEU A 77 6.55 -3.33 5.21
C LEU A 77 5.57 -4.24 4.46
N VAL A 78 4.34 -4.32 4.95
CA VAL A 78 3.22 -4.99 4.29
C VAL A 78 2.22 -3.93 3.86
N LEU A 79 1.87 -3.92 2.59
CA LEU A 79 0.86 -3.05 2.00
C LEU A 79 -0.40 -3.86 1.75
N ARG A 80 -1.55 -3.29 2.07
CA ARG A 80 -2.88 -3.86 1.82
C ARG A 80 -3.73 -2.85 1.08
N ALA A 81 -4.35 -3.28 0.00
CA ALA A 81 -5.42 -2.53 -0.67
C ALA A 81 -6.70 -3.35 -0.64
N ALA A 82 -7.83 -2.70 -0.46
CA ALA A 82 -9.15 -3.32 -0.53
C ALA A 82 -10.07 -2.54 -1.47
N ASP A 83 -10.89 -3.28 -2.19
CA ASP A 83 -11.85 -2.74 -3.14
C ASP A 83 -13.24 -2.56 -2.51
N SER A 84 -14.17 -1.99 -3.29
CA SER A 84 -15.57 -1.84 -2.88
C SER A 84 -16.37 -3.14 -2.80
N ALA A 85 -15.86 -4.23 -3.37
CA ALA A 85 -16.41 -5.58 -3.27
C ALA A 85 -15.87 -6.35 -2.04
N ASN A 86 -15.05 -5.70 -1.22
CA ASN A 86 -14.42 -6.26 -0.03
C ASN A 86 -13.40 -7.38 -0.34
N ASN A 87 -12.81 -7.40 -1.54
CA ASN A 87 -11.61 -8.18 -1.83
C ASN A 87 -10.38 -7.40 -1.37
N SER A 88 -9.31 -8.11 -1.01
CA SER A 88 -8.06 -7.49 -0.54
C SER A 88 -6.83 -8.07 -1.20
N GLY A 89 -5.95 -7.18 -1.64
CA GLY A 89 -4.64 -7.47 -2.20
C GLY A 89 -3.53 -7.11 -1.22
N LEU A 90 -2.44 -7.86 -1.24
CA LEU A 90 -1.29 -7.64 -0.36
C LEU A 90 0.00 -7.59 -1.17
N ALA A 91 0.89 -6.66 -0.81
CA ALA A 91 2.28 -6.65 -1.24
C ALA A 91 3.21 -6.58 -0.02
N LYS A 92 4.43 -7.10 -0.17
CA LYS A 92 5.44 -7.10 0.88
C LYS A 92 6.71 -6.46 0.35
N VAL A 93 7.33 -5.62 1.15
CA VAL A 93 8.57 -4.92 0.84
C VAL A 93 9.49 -5.06 2.05
N VAL A 94 10.74 -5.44 1.81
CA VAL A 94 11.78 -5.41 2.85
C VAL A 94 12.59 -4.15 2.65
N LEU A 95 12.60 -3.28 3.65
CA LEU A 95 13.41 -2.07 3.70
C LEU A 95 14.73 -2.40 4.38
N LYS A 96 15.86 -1.98 3.79
CA LYS A 96 17.22 -2.25 4.26
C LYS A 96 18.10 -1.01 4.09
#